data_AF-A0A7W0DLX8-F1
#
_entry.id   AF-A0A7W0DLX8-F1
#
_cell.length_a   1.000
_cell.length_b   1.000
_cell.length_c   1.000
_cell.angle_alpha   90.00
_cell.angle_beta   90.00
_cell.angle_gamma   90.00
#
_symmetry.space_group_name_H-M   'P 1'
#
loop_
_entity.id
_entity.type
_entity.pdbx_description
1 polymer ?
#
loop_
_entity_poly.entity_id
_entity_poly.type
_entity_poly.pdbx_seq_one_letter_code
_entity_poly.pdbx_strand_id
1 'polypeptide(L)' 'MHEHWVTGDCWLGCERTGVPVIWLGPLQWDGQHAPVHACKACLDRLKAQALAYFMERRPAAV' A
#
# COMPACT_ATOMS: atom_id res chain seq x y z
N MET A 1 0.71 8.75 -14.18
CA MET A 1 1.29 8.61 -12.82
C MET A 1 2.37 7.56 -12.93
N HIS A 2 3.64 7.96 -12.96
CA HIS A 2 4.74 7.00 -13.03
C HIS A 2 4.88 6.32 -11.68
N GLU A 3 4.71 5.00 -11.64
CA GLU A 3 4.97 4.19 -10.45
C GLU A 3 6.49 4.17 -10.22
N HIS A 4 6.98 5.02 -9.32
CA HIS A 4 8.40 5.10 -9.00
C HIS A 4 8.77 4.03 -7.96
N TRP A 5 9.35 2.93 -8.44
CA TRP A 5 9.86 1.86 -7.59
C TRP A 5 11.28 2.18 -7.14
N VAL A 6 11.55 2.00 -5.85
CA VAL A 6 12.88 2.15 -5.25
C VAL A 6 13.26 0.87 -4.52
N THR A 7 14.55 0.61 -4.34
CA THR A 7 14.99 -0.48 -3.47
C THR A 7 14.82 -0.05 -2.01
N GLY A 8 14.15 -0.87 -1.21
CA GLY A 8 13.91 -0.58 0.20
C GLY A 8 13.20 -1.72 0.92
N ASP A 9 12.54 -1.37 2.01
CA ASP A 9 11.92 -2.33 2.92
C ASP A 9 10.39 -2.32 2.78
N CYS A 10 9.78 -3.50 2.73
CA CYS A 10 8.33 -3.63 2.63
C CYS A 10 7.67 -3.66 4.02
N TRP A 11 6.88 -2.64 4.34
CA TRP A 11 6.29 -2.46 5.68
C TRP A 11 4.93 -3.16 5.84
N LEU A 12 4.31 -3.66 4.76
CA LEU A 12 3.00 -4.32 4.78
C LEU A 12 3.02 -5.79 5.26
N GLY A 13 3.96 -6.14 6.15
CA GLY A 13 3.96 -7.42 6.89
C GLY A 13 4.71 -8.59 6.26
N CYS A 14 5.34 -8.45 5.09
CA CYS A 14 6.31 -9.44 4.62
C CYS A 14 7.74 -9.17 5.11
N GLU A 15 8.00 -7.96 5.62
CA GLU A 15 9.27 -7.50 6.22
C GLU A 15 10.52 -7.74 5.37
N ARG A 16 10.35 -8.01 4.07
CA ARG A 16 11.46 -8.19 3.13
C ARG A 16 12.19 -6.87 2.95
N THR A 17 13.51 -6.94 3.04
CA THR A 17 14.42 -5.81 2.86
C THR A 17 15.15 -5.92 1.51
N GLY A 18 15.63 -4.79 1.00
CA GLY A 18 16.38 -4.74 -0.26
C GLY A 18 15.57 -5.16 -1.50
N VAL A 19 14.25 -5.02 -1.47
CA VAL A 19 13.36 -5.36 -2.60
C VAL A 19 12.83 -4.10 -3.28
N PRO A 20 12.39 -4.17 -4.54
CA PRO A 20 11.64 -3.08 -5.16
C PRO A 20 10.35 -2.80 -4.38
N VAL A 21 10.19 -1.57 -3.93
CA VAL A 21 9.04 -1.05 -3.20
C VAL A 21 8.51 0.24 -3.82
N ILE A 22 7.22 0.51 -3.64
CA ILE A 22 6.57 1.76 -4.04
C ILE A 22 6.04 2.49 -2.81
N TRP A 23 6.04 3.82 -2.86
CA TRP A 23 5.44 4.67 -1.84
C TRP A 23 3.91 4.59 -1.89
N LEU A 24 3.26 4.32 -0.75
CA LEU A 24 1.80 4.21 -0.63
C LEU A 24 1.15 5.43 -0.01
N GLY A 25 1.86 6.12 0.87
CA GLY A 25 1.33 7.22 1.66
C GLY A 25 2.06 7.38 2.99
N PRO A 26 1.79 8.47 3.73
CA PRO A 26 2.34 8.66 5.05
C PRO A 26 1.57 7.86 6.11
N LEU A 27 2.29 7.16 6.99
CA LEU A 27 1.79 6.68 8.27
C LEU A 27 1.91 7.82 9.28
N GLN A 28 0.80 8.13 9.94
CA GLN A 28 0.74 9.15 10.99
C GLN A 28 0.69 8.47 12.35
N TRP A 29 1.59 8.84 13.26
CA TRP A 29 1.59 8.38 14.65
C TRP A 29 2.09 9.51 15.55
N ASP A 30 1.25 9.98 16.48
CA ASP A 30 1.61 10.98 17.52
C ASP A 30 2.26 12.24 16.93
N GLY A 31 1.73 12.72 15.81
CA GLY A 31 2.23 13.89 15.09
C GLY A 31 3.50 13.63 14.26
N GLN A 32 4.04 12.41 14.27
CA GLN A 32 5.12 11.97 13.39
C GLN A 32 4.58 11.36 12.11
N HIS A 33 5.33 11.56 11.02
CA HIS A 33 4.99 11.03 9.70
C HIS A 33 6.14 10.11 9.22
N ALA A 34 5.80 8.91 8.78
CA ALA A 34 6.75 7.98 8.17
C ALA A 34 6.25 7.52 6.79
N PRO A 35 7.12 7.40 5.77
CA PRO A 35 6.68 6.94 4.46
C PRO A 35 6.44 5.42 4.47
N VAL A 36 5.22 5.00 4.12
CA VAL A 36 4.90 3.58 3.99
C VAL A 36 5.26 3.11 2.59
N HIS A 37 6.09 2.07 2.53
CA HIS A 37 6.50 1.43 1.29
C HIS A 37 6.04 -0.02 1.22
N ALA A 38 5.72 -0.48 0.02
CA ALA A 38 5.28 -1.85 -0.21
C ALA A 38 5.92 -2.47 -1.45
N CYS A 39 6.32 -3.74 -1.34
CA CYS A 39 6.68 -4.54 -2.50
C CYS A 39 5.44 -4.89 -3.34
N LYS A 40 5.65 -5.25 -4.61
CA LYS A 40 4.56 -5.59 -5.55
C LYS A 40 3.58 -6.63 -4.99
N ALA A 41 4.07 -7.73 -4.44
CA ALA A 41 3.21 -8.80 -3.93
C ALA A 41 2.27 -8.33 -2.80
N CYS A 42 2.78 -7.53 -1.85
CA CYS A 42 1.96 -6.98 -0.77
C CYS A 42 0.98 -5.92 -1.27
N LEU A 43 1.40 -5.08 -2.22
CA LEU A 43 0.53 -4.09 -2.85
C LEU A 43 -0.64 -4.75 -3.59
N ASP A 44 -0.38 -5.80 -4.35
CA ASP A 44 -1.41 -6.52 -5.10
C ASP A 44 -2.45 -7.14 -4.14
N ARG A 45 -2.01 -7.71 -3.01
CA ARG A 45 -2.91 -8.18 -1.94
C ARG A 45 -3.77 -7.05 -1.37
N LEU A 46 -3.15 -5.91 -1.05
CA LEU A 46 -3.87 -4.75 -0.50
C LEU A 46 -4.91 -4.21 -1.50
N LYS A 47 -4.54 -4.09 -2.78
CA LYS A 47 -5.46 -3.68 -3.86
C LYS A 47 -6.64 -4.64 -4.00
N ALA A 48 -6.42 -5.95 -3.86
CA ALA A 48 -7.49 -6.94 -3.90
C ALA A 48 -8.48 -6.77 -2.72
N GLN A 49 -7.97 -6.53 -1.50
CA GLN A 49 -8.83 -6.25 -0.33
C GLN A 49 -9.63 -4.96 -0.51
N ALA A 50 -8.99 -3.89 -1.01
CA ALA A 50 -9.67 -2.62 -1.28
C ALA A 50 -10.76 -2.79 -2.35
N LEU A 51 -10.48 -3.53 -3.42
CA LEU A 51 -11.46 -3.84 -4.45
C LEU A 51 -12.67 -4.60 -3.87
N ALA A 52 -12.43 -5.63 -3.05
CA ALA A 52 -13.50 -6.38 -2.39
C ALA A 52 -14.38 -5.46 -1.51
N TYR A 53 -13.75 -4.62 -0.68
CA TYR A 53 -14.43 -3.62 0.14
C TYR A 53 -15.31 -2.68 -0.70
N PHE A 54 -14.78 -2.17 -1.82
CA PHE A 54 -15.55 -1.28 -2.71
C PHE A 54 -16.72 -1.98 -3.37
N MET A 55 -16.58 -3.26 -3.74
CA MET A 55 -17.67 -4.05 -4.33
C MET A 55 -18.81 -4.28 -3.32
N GLU A 56 -18.48 -4.61 -2.08
CA GLU A 56 -19.47 -4.80 -1.01
C GLU A 56 -20.20 -3.51 -0.62
N ARG A 57 -19.50 -2.38 -0.70
CA ARG A 57 -20.00 -1.06 -0.28
C ARG A 57 -20.42 -0.16 -1.43
N ARG A 58 -20.57 -0.68 -2.65
CA ARG A 58 -21.13 0.15 -3.74
C ARG A 58 -22.49 0.66 -3.28
N PRO A 59 -22.71 1.98 -3.14
CA PRO A 59 -24.06 2.48 -2.97
C PRO A 59 -24.86 2.00 -4.19
N ALA A 60 -26.11 1.59 -3.99
CA ALA A 60 -27.03 1.47 -5.10
C ALA A 60 -26.91 2.77 -5.89
N ALA A 61 -26.58 2.67 -7.18
CA ALA A 61 -26.46 3.84 -8.04
C ALA A 61 -27.74 4.67 -7.85
N VAL A 62 -27.60 5.86 -7.27
CA VAL A 62 -28.65 6.88 -7.21
C VAL A 62 -28.75 7.53 -8.58
#